data_AF-A0A3P8MYH9-F1
#
_entry.id   AF-A0A3P8MYH9-F1
#
_cell.length_a   1.000
_cell.length_b   1.000
_cell.length_c   1.000
_cell.angle_alpha   90.00
_cell.angle_beta   90.00
_cell.angle_gamma   90.00
#
_symmetry.space_group_name_H-M   'P 1'
#
loop_
_entity.id
_entity.type
_entity.pdbx_description
1 polymer ?
#
loop_
_entity_poly.entity_id
_entity_poly.type
_entity_poly.pdbx_seq_one_letter_code
_entity_poly.pdbx_strand_id
1 'polypeptide(L)'
;VRVSQSDGPHSFAVTCAVPGLSCGDVLRVMQHEPELMFETLKHRAEEFVHEEDGDGMAHVSLASGLARYFHNMPYLVAPSSCCLTANSGYYYCDDESFGAAIESAAGEDEQWTAYCVA
;
A
#
# COMPACT_ATOMS: atom_id res chain seq x y z
N VAL A 1 -13.96 -20.27 -1.97
CA VAL A 1 -13.20 -20.98 -3.04
C VAL A 1 -13.88 -22.31 -3.31
N ARG A 2 -14.03 -22.69 -4.57
CA ARG A 2 -14.55 -24.01 -4.97
C ARG A 2 -13.47 -24.79 -5.70
N VAL A 3 -13.40 -26.09 -5.43
CA VAL A 3 -12.44 -27.01 -6.04
C VAL A 3 -13.17 -28.26 -6.52
N SER A 4 -12.71 -28.84 -7.63
CA SER A 4 -13.11 -30.18 -8.08
C SER A 4 -11.89 -31.09 -8.09
N GLN A 5 -12.10 -32.38 -7.88
CA GLN A 5 -11.05 -33.37 -8.11
C GLN A 5 -10.67 -33.36 -9.60
N SER A 6 -9.39 -33.50 -9.90
CA SER A 6 -8.89 -33.59 -11.26
C SER A 6 -8.03 -34.84 -11.41
N ASP A 7 -8.21 -35.57 -12.50
CA ASP A 7 -7.41 -36.76 -12.82
C ASP A 7 -6.01 -36.40 -13.39
N GLY A 8 -5.65 -35.12 -13.36
CA GLY A 8 -4.36 -34.60 -13.81
C GLY A 8 -3.29 -34.62 -12.71
N PRO A 9 -2.05 -34.21 -13.03
CA PRO A 9 -0.91 -34.29 -12.12
C PRO A 9 -1.05 -33.48 -10.83
N HIS A 10 -2.03 -32.57 -10.73
CA HIS A 10 -2.26 -31.70 -9.58
C HIS A 10 -3.45 -32.11 -8.69
N SER A 11 -4.11 -33.26 -8.95
CA SER A 11 -5.18 -33.90 -8.15
C SER A 11 -6.47 -33.10 -7.87
N PHE A 12 -6.43 -31.78 -7.94
CA PHE A 12 -7.59 -30.88 -7.83
C PHE A 12 -7.43 -29.67 -8.76
N ALA A 13 -8.56 -29.04 -9.09
CA ALA A 13 -8.62 -27.81 -9.86
C ALA A 13 -9.50 -26.79 -9.12
N VAL A 14 -9.02 -25.55 -8.99
CA VAL A 14 -9.82 -24.44 -8.47
C VAL A 14 -10.81 -24.02 -9.55
N THR A 15 -12.10 -24.22 -9.30
CA THR A 15 -13.16 -23.92 -10.26
C THR A 15 -13.73 -22.53 -10.07
N CYS A 16 -13.69 -22.00 -8.84
CA CYS A 16 -14.06 -20.62 -8.55
C CYS A 16 -13.26 -20.04 -7.38
N ALA A 17 -12.79 -18.81 -7.57
CA ALA A 17 -12.37 -17.92 -6.49
C ALA A 17 -13.07 -16.58 -6.70
N VAL A 18 -13.44 -15.92 -5.60
CA VAL A 18 -13.98 -14.56 -5.61
C VAL A 18 -12.97 -13.70 -4.86
N PRO A 19 -12.57 -12.54 -5.40
CA PRO A 19 -11.69 -11.63 -4.68
C PRO A 19 -12.35 -11.15 -3.39
N GLY A 20 -11.52 -10.85 -2.38
CA GLY A 20 -12.01 -10.22 -1.15
C GLY A 20 -12.41 -8.75 -1.39
N LEU A 21 -12.86 -8.10 -0.32
CA LEU A 21 -13.15 -6.67 -0.34
C LEU A 21 -11.89 -5.86 -0.67
N SER A 22 -12.05 -4.80 -1.46
CA SER A 22 -11.00 -3.80 -1.69
C SER A 22 -10.88 -2.83 -0.52
N CYS A 23 -9.80 -2.05 -0.46
CA CYS A 23 -9.64 -0.96 0.50
C CYS A 23 -10.82 0.03 0.45
N GLY A 24 -11.30 0.37 -0.76
CA GLY A 24 -12.46 1.23 -0.96
C GLY A 24 -13.75 0.60 -0.41
N ASP A 25 -13.95 -0.71 -0.60
CA ASP A 25 -15.11 -1.40 -0.04
C ASP A 25 -15.11 -1.43 1.49
N VAL A 26 -13.93 -1.66 2.10
CA VAL A 26 -13.77 -1.59 3.56
C VAL A 26 -14.10 -0.20 4.09
N LEU A 27 -13.57 0.85 3.45
CA LEU A 27 -13.87 2.24 3.81
C LEU A 27 -15.37 2.53 3.72
N ARG A 28 -16.06 2.02 2.69
CA ARG A 28 -17.50 2.19 2.54
C ARG A 28 -18.30 1.50 3.65
N VAL A 29 -17.88 0.31 4.09
CA VAL A 29 -18.46 -0.38 5.25
C VAL A 29 -18.26 0.42 6.54
N MET A 30 -17.13 1.13 6.65
CA MET A 30 -16.84 2.05 7.76
C MET A 30 -17.53 3.42 7.63
N GLN A 31 -18.49 3.57 6.71
CA GLN A 31 -19.25 4.81 6.50
C GLN A 31 -18.39 5.99 6.00
N HIS A 32 -17.34 5.71 5.24
CA HIS A 32 -16.60 6.73 4.50
C HIS A 32 -17.05 6.79 3.02
N GLU A 33 -16.63 7.85 2.34
CA GLU A 33 -16.85 8.09 0.90
C GLU A 33 -15.51 8.01 0.14
N PRO A 34 -15.08 6.82 -0.32
CA PRO A 34 -13.78 6.62 -0.98
C PRO A 34 -13.56 7.54 -2.19
N GLU A 35 -14.62 7.83 -2.95
CA GLU A 35 -14.56 8.66 -4.14
C GLU A 35 -14.25 10.12 -3.78
N LEU A 36 -14.86 10.65 -2.70
CA LEU A 36 -14.57 12.00 -2.21
C LEU A 36 -13.18 12.09 -1.57
N MET A 37 -12.78 11.05 -0.84
CA MET A 37 -11.43 10.94 -0.29
C MET A 37 -10.38 10.96 -1.40
N PHE A 38 -10.61 10.23 -2.49
CA PHE A 38 -9.73 10.21 -3.65
C PHE A 38 -9.58 11.61 -4.28
N GLU A 39 -10.67 12.31 -4.57
CA GLU A 39 -10.59 13.67 -5.14
C GLU A 39 -9.88 14.65 -4.19
N THR A 40 -10.11 14.52 -2.88
CA THR A 40 -9.41 15.33 -1.87
C THR A 40 -7.90 15.06 -1.88
N LEU A 41 -7.49 13.78 -1.93
CA LEU A 41 -6.08 13.40 -1.97
C LEU A 41 -5.41 13.80 -3.29
N LYS A 42 -6.14 13.67 -4.40
CA LYS A 42 -5.69 14.09 -5.72
C LYS A 42 -5.44 15.60 -5.76
N HIS A 43 -6.37 16.42 -5.28
CA HIS A 43 -6.18 17.87 -5.18
C HIS A 43 -4.96 18.23 -4.33
N ARG A 44 -4.79 17.59 -3.17
CA ARG A 44 -3.60 17.80 -2.34
C ARG A 44 -2.31 17.48 -3.10
N ALA A 45 -2.30 16.38 -3.85
CA ALA A 45 -1.15 16.04 -4.68
C ALA A 45 -0.87 17.08 -5.77
N GLU A 46 -1.90 17.75 -6.32
CA GLU A 46 -1.74 18.84 -7.29
C GLU A 46 -1.03 20.04 -6.64
N GLU A 47 -1.39 20.37 -5.40
CA GLU A 47 -0.80 21.48 -4.63
C GLU A 47 0.69 21.24 -4.29
N PHE A 48 1.09 19.98 -4.02
CA PHE A 48 2.48 19.67 -3.64
C PHE A 48 3.45 19.58 -4.83
N VAL A 49 2.96 19.44 -6.07
CA VAL A 49 3.79 19.21 -7.27
C VAL A 49 3.93 20.48 -8.12
N HIS A 50 3.43 21.65 -7.65
CA HIS A 50 3.57 22.93 -8.34
C HIS A 50 4.71 23.80 -7.76
N GLU A 51 5.74 24.07 -8.58
CA GLU A 51 6.32 25.39 -8.91
C GLU A 51 7.81 25.33 -9.36
N GLU A 52 8.59 24.29 -9.09
CA GLU A 52 10.05 24.32 -9.43
C GLU A 52 10.56 23.29 -10.45
N ASP A 53 9.92 22.13 -10.63
CA ASP A 53 10.38 21.12 -11.59
C ASP A 53 9.28 20.77 -12.60
N GLY A 54 9.50 21.09 -13.87
CA GLY A 54 8.54 21.01 -14.98
C GLY A 54 8.09 19.61 -15.40
N ASP A 55 7.87 18.69 -14.46
CA ASP A 55 7.39 17.34 -14.72
C ASP A 55 5.93 17.16 -14.28
N GLY A 56 5.00 17.68 -15.09
CA GLY A 56 3.57 17.47 -14.91
C GLY A 56 3.14 15.98 -14.93
N MET A 57 4.04 15.05 -15.25
CA MET A 57 3.77 13.62 -15.26
C MET A 57 3.85 12.98 -13.86
N ALA A 58 4.58 13.59 -12.92
CA ALA A 58 4.74 13.10 -11.56
C ALA A 58 3.39 13.09 -10.80
N HIS A 59 2.62 14.16 -10.94
CA HIS A 59 1.28 14.26 -10.36
C HIS A 59 0.32 13.20 -10.91
N VAL A 60 0.28 13.02 -12.23
CA VAL A 60 -0.58 12.03 -12.90
C VAL A 60 -0.26 10.62 -12.40
N SER A 61 1.02 10.31 -12.25
CA SER A 61 1.50 9.02 -11.74
C SER A 61 1.06 8.81 -10.29
N LEU A 62 1.17 9.83 -9.44
CA LEU A 62 0.74 9.79 -8.04
C LEU A 62 -0.79 9.60 -7.93
N ALA A 63 -1.57 10.38 -8.68
CA ALA A 63 -3.03 10.26 -8.72
C ALA A 63 -3.46 8.86 -9.19
N SER A 64 -2.80 8.30 -10.21
CA SER A 64 -3.08 6.94 -10.68
C SER A 64 -2.74 5.87 -9.64
N GLY A 65 -1.67 6.08 -8.87
CA GLY A 65 -1.29 5.25 -7.73
C GLY A 65 -2.33 5.29 -6.63
N LEU A 66 -2.80 6.49 -6.25
CA LEU A 66 -3.86 6.68 -5.26
C LEU A 66 -5.14 5.94 -5.66
N ALA A 67 -5.62 6.12 -6.90
CA ALA A 67 -6.80 5.44 -7.41
C ALA A 67 -6.64 3.91 -7.29
N ARG A 68 -5.46 3.39 -7.65
CA ARG A 68 -5.16 1.95 -7.54
C ARG A 68 -5.21 1.46 -6.10
N TYR A 69 -4.74 2.23 -5.12
CA TYR A 69 -4.76 1.80 -3.71
C TYR A 69 -6.17 1.57 -3.18
N PHE A 70 -7.17 2.32 -3.63
CA PHE A 70 -8.57 2.07 -3.28
C PHE A 70 -9.10 0.74 -3.85
N HIS A 71 -8.56 0.27 -4.98
CA HIS A 71 -8.95 -0.98 -5.62
C HIS A 71 -8.12 -2.20 -5.18
N ASN A 72 -7.03 -2.00 -4.44
CA ASN A 72 -6.24 -3.10 -3.90
C ASN A 72 -6.97 -3.77 -2.72
N MET A 73 -6.62 -5.02 -2.44
CA MET A 73 -7.08 -5.69 -1.21
C MET A 73 -6.32 -5.13 0.00
N PRO A 74 -6.93 -5.08 1.20
CA PRO A 74 -6.35 -4.45 2.41
C PRO A 74 -5.23 -5.28 3.07
N TYR A 75 -4.65 -6.22 2.34
CA TYR A 75 -3.61 -7.11 2.84
C TYR A 75 -2.24 -6.61 2.35
N LEU A 76 -1.25 -6.75 3.22
CA LEU A 76 0.13 -6.38 2.88
C LEU A 76 0.67 -7.29 1.78
N VAL A 77 1.38 -6.69 0.84
CA VAL A 77 2.15 -7.42 -0.16
C VAL A 77 3.59 -7.49 0.34
N ALA A 78 4.19 -8.68 0.28
CA ALA A 78 5.61 -8.82 0.60
C ALA A 78 6.42 -7.85 -0.27
N PRO A 79 7.35 -7.07 0.30
CA PRO A 79 8.17 -6.17 -0.49
C PRO A 79 8.93 -7.02 -1.52
N SER A 80 8.73 -6.74 -2.80
CA SER A 80 9.60 -7.32 -3.81
C SER A 80 11.00 -6.77 -3.55
N SER A 81 12.04 -7.60 -3.56
CA SER A 81 13.43 -7.19 -3.30
C SER A 81 14.00 -6.17 -4.31
N CYS A 82 13.16 -5.60 -5.16
CA CYS A 82 13.51 -4.74 -6.28
C CYS A 82 12.54 -3.56 -6.53
N CYS A 83 11.65 -3.20 -5.59
CA CYS A 83 10.75 -2.06 -5.79
C CYS A 83 10.84 -0.91 -4.76
N LEU A 84 11.86 -0.89 -3.91
CA LEU A 84 12.21 0.34 -3.18
C LEU A 84 13.02 1.28 -4.08
N THR A 85 12.42 1.80 -5.14
CA THR A 85 12.85 3.10 -5.68
C THR A 85 12.04 4.18 -4.98
N ALA A 86 12.29 4.34 -3.69
CA ALA A 86 11.97 5.58 -3.02
C ALA A 86 12.86 6.66 -3.63
N ASN A 87 12.24 7.74 -4.09
CA ASN A 87 12.92 8.94 -4.58
C ASN A 87 13.71 9.59 -3.43
N SER A 88 14.94 9.10 -3.20
CA SER A 88 15.97 9.51 -2.23
C SER A 88 16.24 8.50 -1.11
N GLY A 89 17.49 8.01 -1.08
CA GLY A 89 18.07 7.27 0.05
C GLY A 89 18.39 5.81 -0.25
N TYR A 90 19.56 5.56 -0.84
CA TYR A 90 20.16 4.22 -0.97
C TYR A 90 20.28 3.54 0.40
N TYR A 91 19.44 2.55 0.69
CA TYR A 91 19.72 1.54 1.72
C TYR A 91 20.37 0.34 1.03
N TYR A 92 21.70 0.26 1.12
CA TYR A 92 22.41 -0.98 0.86
C TYR A 92 21.94 -2.03 1.89
N CYS A 93 21.34 -3.12 1.42
CA CYS A 93 21.28 -4.35 2.20
C CYS A 93 22.68 -4.97 2.18
N ASP A 94 23.52 -4.56 3.13
CA ASP A 94 24.80 -5.23 3.38
C ASP A 94 24.53 -6.46 4.26
N ASP A 95 24.75 -7.63 3.67
CA ASP A 95 24.77 -8.93 4.34
C ASP A 95 26.08 -9.06 5.12
N GLU A 96 26.27 -8.35 6.23
CA GLU A 96 27.44 -8.56 7.09
C GLU A 96 27.04 -8.58 8.57
N SER A 97 26.95 -9.81 9.08
CA SER A 97 26.90 -10.16 10.49
C SER A 97 28.15 -9.68 11.23
N PHE A 98 28.04 -8.76 12.19
CA PHE A 98 28.76 -8.82 13.49
C PHE A 98 28.18 -7.79 14.48
N GLY A 99 27.90 -8.22 15.71
CA GLY A 99 27.19 -7.42 16.70
C GLY A 99 28.03 -6.32 17.38
N ALA A 100 27.36 -5.25 17.77
CA ALA A 100 27.56 -4.52 19.02
C ALA A 100 26.42 -3.48 19.20
N ALA A 101 26.09 -3.23 20.46
CA ALA A 101 24.90 -2.56 20.94
C ALA A 101 24.83 -1.04 20.70
N ILE A 102 23.58 -0.59 20.49
CA ILE A 102 22.90 0.59 21.08
C ILE A 102 23.62 1.94 21.00
N GLU A 103 22.99 2.88 20.28
CA GLU A 103 22.67 4.18 20.91
C GLU A 103 21.30 4.68 20.45
N SER A 104 20.42 4.79 21.44
CA SER A 104 19.03 5.24 21.34
C SER A 104 18.99 6.76 21.18
N ALA A 105 18.48 7.25 20.05
CA ALA A 105 18.05 8.64 19.92
C ALA A 105 16.53 8.70 20.01
N ALA A 106 16.05 9.24 21.14
CA ALA A 106 14.67 9.53 21.42
C ALA A 106 14.10 10.53 20.40
N GLY A 107 12.95 10.18 19.83
CA GLY A 107 12.15 11.04 18.96
C GLY A 107 10.70 10.65 19.13
N GLU A 108 10.10 11.16 20.21
CA GLU A 108 8.68 11.43 20.41
C GLU A 108 7.67 10.49 19.71
N ASP A 109 7.30 9.47 20.47
CA ASP A 109 6.13 8.61 20.43
C ASP A 109 4.82 9.35 20.06
N GLU A 110 4.54 9.47 18.76
CA GLU A 110 3.18 9.62 18.24
C GLU A 110 2.44 8.29 18.34
N GLN A 111 2.06 7.98 19.58
CA GLN A 111 1.16 6.90 19.96
C GLN A 111 -0.15 7.03 19.16
N TRP A 112 -0.29 6.21 18.10
CA TRP A 112 -1.54 6.07 17.34
C TRP A 112 -2.64 5.61 18.29
N THR A 113 -3.37 6.56 18.84
CA THR A 113 -4.52 6.31 19.70
C THR A 113 -5.66 5.81 18.82
N ALA A 114 -5.77 4.48 18.74
CA ALA A 114 -6.90 3.80 18.13
C ALA A 114 -8.18 4.15 18.91
N TYR A 115 -8.93 5.12 18.40
CA TYR A 115 -10.29 5.40 18.86
C TYR A 115 -11.22 4.29 18.34
N CYS A 116 -11.50 3.30 19.18
CA CYS A 116 -12.68 2.45 19.04
C CYS A 116 -13.75 3.01 19.99
N VAL A 117 -14.84 3.55 19.45
CA VAL A 117 -16.03 3.85 20.25
C VAL A 117 -16.92 2.60 20.28
N ALA A 118 -17.33 2.23 21.48
CA ALA A 118 -18.13 1.07 21.85
C ALA A 118 -19.61 1.18 21.42
#